data_AF-A0A4V4HEA1-F1
#
_entry.id   AF-A0A4V4HEA1-F1
#
_cell.length_a   1.000
_cell.length_b   1.000
_cell.length_c   1.000
_cell.angle_alpha   90.00
_cell.angle_beta   90.00
_cell.angle_gamma   90.00
#
_symmetry.space_group_name_H-M   'P 1'
#
loop_
_entity.id
_entity.type
_entity.pdbx_description
1 polymer ?
#
loop_
_entity_poly.entity_id
_entity_poly.type
_entity_poly.pdbx_seq_one_letter_code
_entity_poly.pdbx_strand_id
1 'polypeptide(L)'
;MNRQRLCLSSTTDFPYLDAVTHEVMRMHPPVDEGTRIAKENDVIPLSTPLSLLSSTPGKLTTSVVIPKGTLVSVSIACVNRSNVLWGPDAKSFKPERWLDNGLSGDGSSGIPKTAKEISGHRHLLTFSDGPRICLGKGFALTEFKVVLSFLIRHYIFEFEEGAAHTPKIVLHQSILPRPKVEGQEGARVPLRVRKVD
;
A
#
# COMPACT_ATOMS: atom_id res chain seq x y z
N MET A 1 -13.15 32.76 -9.28
CA MET A 1 -12.74 31.37 -9.04
C MET A 1 -12.97 31.05 -7.57
N ASN A 2 -13.92 30.18 -7.26
CA ASN A 2 -14.49 30.00 -5.92
C ASN A 2 -13.45 29.33 -4.99
N ARG A 3 -12.79 30.09 -4.11
CA ARG A 3 -11.84 29.55 -3.11
C ARG A 3 -12.62 28.94 -1.95
N GLN A 4 -13.23 27.78 -2.16
CA GLN A 4 -13.71 26.98 -1.04
C GLN A 4 -12.52 26.61 -0.15
N ARG A 5 -12.57 27.02 1.12
CA ARG A 5 -11.62 26.56 2.13
C ARG A 5 -11.75 25.03 2.21
N LEU A 6 -10.63 24.33 2.14
CA LEU A 6 -10.55 22.89 2.40
C LEU A 6 -10.92 22.64 3.87
N CYS A 7 -12.18 22.33 4.12
CA CYS A 7 -12.62 21.81 5.41
C CYS A 7 -12.39 20.29 5.40
N LEU A 8 -11.18 19.86 5.76
CA LEU A 8 -10.81 18.43 5.78
C LEU A 8 -11.36 17.69 7.01
N SER A 9 -12.36 18.23 7.70
CA SER A 9 -12.99 17.61 8.87
C SER A 9 -13.76 16.33 8.52
N SER A 10 -14.06 16.11 7.23
CA SER A 10 -14.79 14.96 6.71
C SER A 10 -13.94 14.26 5.65
N THR A 11 -13.47 13.04 5.93
CA THR A 11 -12.86 12.15 4.94
C THR A 11 -13.82 11.73 3.82
N THR A 12 -15.11 12.07 3.95
CA THR A 12 -16.20 11.73 3.04
C THR A 12 -16.35 12.73 1.89
N ASP A 13 -15.77 13.93 2.02
CA ASP A 13 -16.02 15.02 1.06
C ASP A 13 -15.22 14.86 -0.25
N PHE A 14 -14.19 14.01 -0.26
CA PHE A 14 -13.32 13.76 -1.43
C PHE A 14 -13.06 12.26 -1.63
N PRO A 15 -14.05 11.50 -2.14
CA PRO A 15 -13.95 10.04 -2.24
C PRO A 15 -12.79 9.57 -3.13
N TYR A 16 -12.52 10.29 -4.23
CA TYR A 16 -11.39 9.93 -5.10
C TYR A 16 -10.02 10.22 -4.46
N LEU A 17 -9.90 11.29 -3.66
CA LEU A 17 -8.67 11.55 -2.90
C LEU A 17 -8.43 10.47 -1.85
N ASP A 18 -9.48 10.02 -1.17
CA ASP A 18 -9.43 8.90 -0.23
C ASP A 18 -8.98 7.61 -0.93
N ALA A 19 -9.56 7.33 -2.10
CA ALA A 19 -9.22 6.19 -2.93
C ALA A 19 -7.75 6.20 -3.37
N VAL A 20 -7.26 7.33 -3.90
CA VAL A 20 -5.86 7.50 -4.28
C VAL A 20 -4.94 7.33 -3.07
N THR A 21 -5.30 7.89 -1.93
CA THR A 21 -4.50 7.77 -0.69
C THR A 21 -4.33 6.31 -0.28
N HIS A 22 -5.42 5.55 -0.21
CA HIS A 22 -5.35 4.15 0.19
C HIS A 22 -4.65 3.28 -0.85
N GLU A 23 -4.79 3.61 -2.14
CA GLU A 23 -4.08 2.91 -3.19
C GLU A 23 -2.57 3.14 -3.15
N VAL A 24 -2.13 4.36 -2.84
CA VAL A 24 -0.71 4.65 -2.56
C VAL A 24 -0.23 3.86 -1.35
N MET A 25 -0.97 3.86 -0.24
CA MET A 25 -0.60 3.12 0.98
C MET A 25 -0.49 1.61 0.73
N ARG A 26 -1.31 1.06 -0.18
CA ARG A 26 -1.27 -0.35 -0.58
C ARG A 26 -0.05 -0.65 -1.46
N MET A 27 0.17 0.15 -2.49
CA MET A 27 1.20 -0.09 -3.50
C MET A 27 2.61 0.28 -3.04
N HIS A 28 2.73 1.31 -2.20
CA HIS A 28 3.99 1.89 -1.76
C HIS A 28 4.02 2.08 -0.24
N PRO A 29 3.93 0.99 0.56
CA PRO A 29 4.05 1.10 2.00
C PRO A 29 5.44 1.62 2.38
N PRO A 30 5.56 2.56 3.35
CA PRO A 30 6.88 3.05 3.78
C PRO A 30 7.75 1.97 4.44
N VAL A 31 7.12 0.94 5.01
CA VAL A 31 7.78 -0.22 5.61
C VAL A 31 7.29 -1.47 4.88
N ASP A 32 8.21 -2.19 4.25
CA ASP A 32 7.88 -3.35 3.41
C ASP A 32 7.68 -4.64 4.21
N GLU A 33 8.20 -4.72 5.44
CA GLU A 33 8.22 -5.93 6.24
C GLU A 33 8.14 -5.63 7.75
N GLY A 34 7.38 -6.44 8.47
CA GLY A 34 7.31 -6.43 9.94
C GLY A 34 7.90 -7.70 10.53
N THR A 35 8.73 -7.58 11.57
CA THR A 35 9.37 -8.71 12.24
C THR A 35 8.82 -8.94 13.65
N ARG A 36 8.78 -10.20 14.09
CA ARG A 36 8.49 -10.62 15.47
C ARG A 36 9.45 -11.70 15.91
N ILE A 37 9.68 -11.85 17.21
CA ILE A 37 10.45 -12.96 17.78
C ILE A 37 9.52 -13.76 18.69
N ALA A 38 9.39 -15.06 18.42
CA ALA A 38 8.59 -15.96 19.25
C ALA A 38 9.18 -16.03 20.67
N LYS A 39 8.36 -15.74 21.69
CA LYS A 39 8.79 -15.73 23.09
C LYS A 39 8.74 -17.12 23.73
N GLU A 40 7.95 -18.00 23.16
CA GLU A 40 7.78 -19.40 23.53
C GLU A 40 7.50 -20.24 22.28
N ASN A 41 7.45 -21.56 22.43
CA ASN A 41 7.08 -22.44 21.32
C ASN A 41 5.60 -22.24 21.01
N ASP A 42 5.27 -22.03 19.74
CA ASP A 42 3.90 -21.79 19.30
C ASP A 42 3.60 -22.56 18.01
N VAL A 43 2.32 -22.69 17.66
CA VAL A 43 1.85 -23.33 16.44
C VAL A 43 0.92 -22.38 15.71
N ILE A 44 1.36 -21.89 14.55
CA ILE A 44 0.57 -20.99 13.71
C ILE A 44 -0.34 -21.84 12.81
N PRO A 45 -1.68 -21.73 12.92
CA PRO A 45 -2.59 -22.37 11.98
C PRO A 45 -2.54 -21.67 10.62
N LEU A 46 -2.68 -22.44 9.55
CA LEU A 46 -2.66 -21.96 8.18
C LEU A 46 -4.07 -21.99 7.60
N SER A 47 -4.49 -20.87 6.99
CA SER A 47 -5.76 -20.81 6.26
C SER A 47 -5.76 -21.64 4.98
N THR A 48 -4.57 -21.86 4.39
CA THR A 48 -4.37 -22.70 3.20
C THR A 48 -3.28 -23.72 3.48
N PRO A 49 -3.51 -25.03 3.23
CA PRO A 49 -2.47 -26.04 3.40
C PRO A 49 -1.26 -25.77 2.51
N LEU A 50 -0.05 -25.94 3.04
CA LEU A 50 1.19 -25.75 2.29
C LEU A 50 2.19 -26.87 2.53
N SER A 51 3.06 -27.11 1.55
CA SER A 51 4.16 -28.07 1.70
C SER A 51 5.38 -27.34 2.22
N LEU A 52 5.82 -27.70 3.43
CA LEU A 52 7.03 -27.14 4.03
C LEU A 52 8.26 -27.80 3.42
N LEU A 53 9.34 -27.02 3.25
CA LEU A 53 10.64 -27.53 2.79
C LEU A 53 11.22 -28.60 3.72
N SER A 54 10.87 -28.55 5.01
CA SER A 54 11.29 -29.52 6.03
C SER A 54 10.46 -30.81 6.03
N SER A 55 9.36 -30.86 5.27
CA SER A 55 8.47 -32.01 5.21
C SER A 55 8.79 -32.90 4.00
N THR A 56 8.33 -34.15 4.05
CA THR A 56 8.38 -35.04 2.88
C THR A 56 7.73 -34.35 1.67
N PRO A 57 8.37 -34.33 0.49
CA PRO A 57 7.80 -33.73 -0.71
C PRO A 57 6.36 -34.21 -0.96
N GLY A 58 5.45 -33.27 -1.17
CA GLY A 58 4.02 -33.56 -1.40
C GLY A 58 3.17 -33.69 -0.13
N LYS A 59 3.77 -33.73 1.08
CA LYS A 59 3.01 -33.66 2.32
C LYS A 59 2.58 -32.21 2.59
N LEU A 60 1.27 -31.99 2.61
CA LEU A 60 0.67 -30.72 3.01
C LEU A 60 0.49 -30.68 4.53
N THR A 61 0.73 -29.51 5.13
CA THR A 61 0.40 -29.24 6.53
C THR A 61 -0.56 -28.06 6.63
N THR A 62 -1.40 -28.08 7.67
CA THR A 62 -2.34 -27.01 8.02
C THR A 62 -1.85 -26.15 9.18
N SER A 63 -0.64 -26.40 9.69
CA SER A 63 -0.02 -25.59 10.73
C SER A 63 1.50 -25.59 10.63
N VAL A 64 2.14 -24.59 11.23
CA VAL A 64 3.59 -24.43 11.31
C VAL A 64 4.00 -24.28 12.77
N VAL A 65 4.92 -25.13 13.23
CA VAL A 65 5.51 -25.01 14.57
C VAL A 65 6.61 -23.95 14.53
N ILE A 66 6.53 -23.00 15.45
CA ILE A 66 7.47 -21.89 15.61
C ILE A 66 8.17 -22.03 16.97
N PRO A 67 9.43 -22.48 17.00
CA PRO A 67 10.20 -22.56 18.24
C PRO A 67 10.42 -21.18 18.89
N LYS A 68 10.61 -21.18 20.20
CA LYS A 68 11.07 -20.00 20.94
C LYS A 68 12.35 -19.43 20.32
N GLY A 69 12.40 -18.11 20.16
CA GLY A 69 13.53 -17.40 19.59
C GLY A 69 13.49 -17.28 18.06
N THR A 70 12.55 -17.94 17.38
CA THR A 70 12.41 -17.81 15.92
C THR A 70 11.98 -16.39 15.53
N LEU A 71 12.70 -15.80 14.58
CA LEU A 71 12.33 -14.55 13.92
C LEU A 71 11.26 -14.84 12.85
N VAL A 72 10.11 -14.19 12.98
CA VAL A 72 8.97 -14.31 12.04
C VAL A 72 8.89 -13.08 11.15
N SER A 73 9.06 -13.36 9.86
CA SER A 73 8.91 -12.52 8.67
C SER A 73 7.46 -12.19 8.25
N VAL A 74 6.96 -10.95 8.23
CA VAL A 74 5.65 -10.63 7.60
C VAL A 74 5.86 -9.55 6.55
N SER A 75 5.86 -9.96 5.28
CA SER A 75 6.00 -9.03 4.16
C SER A 75 4.69 -8.27 3.90
N ILE A 76 4.67 -7.01 4.34
CA ILE A 76 3.56 -6.06 4.13
C ILE A 76 3.37 -5.84 2.62
N ALA A 77 4.46 -5.63 1.90
CA ALA A 77 4.44 -5.31 0.48
C ALA A 77 3.89 -6.46 -0.37
N CYS A 78 4.21 -7.72 -0.01
CA CYS A 78 3.68 -8.90 -0.67
C CYS A 78 2.19 -9.11 -0.36
N VAL A 79 1.78 -8.98 0.90
CA VAL A 79 0.36 -9.13 1.29
C VAL A 79 -0.52 -8.09 0.59
N ASN A 80 -0.10 -6.82 0.60
CA ASN A 80 -0.85 -5.73 -0.01
C ASN A 80 -0.97 -5.82 -1.54
N ARG A 81 -0.11 -6.61 -2.22
CA ARG A 81 -0.08 -6.76 -3.69
C ARG A 81 -0.18 -8.21 -4.14
N SER A 82 -0.62 -9.11 -3.27
CA SER A 82 -0.78 -10.54 -3.58
C SER A 82 -1.93 -10.73 -4.54
N ASN A 83 -1.69 -11.41 -5.68
CA ASN A 83 -2.76 -11.73 -6.63
C ASN A 83 -3.83 -12.64 -6.01
N VAL A 84 -3.47 -13.45 -5.01
CA VAL A 84 -4.42 -14.34 -4.29
C VAL A 84 -5.41 -13.51 -3.45
N LEU A 85 -4.94 -12.43 -2.84
CA LEU A 85 -5.76 -11.58 -1.97
C LEU A 85 -6.44 -10.44 -2.75
N TRP A 86 -5.73 -9.82 -3.68
CA TRP A 86 -6.15 -8.60 -4.36
C TRP A 86 -6.59 -8.82 -5.81
N GLY A 87 -6.50 -10.05 -6.33
CA GLY A 87 -6.93 -10.40 -7.68
C GLY A 87 -5.88 -10.16 -8.76
N PRO A 88 -6.22 -10.39 -10.04
CA PRO A 88 -5.29 -10.30 -11.17
C PRO A 88 -4.65 -8.91 -11.37
N ASP A 89 -5.36 -7.85 -10.97
CA ASP A 89 -4.92 -6.45 -11.07
C ASP A 89 -4.22 -5.95 -9.79
N ALA A 90 -3.83 -6.85 -8.86
CA ALA A 90 -3.20 -6.51 -7.59
C ALA A 90 -1.94 -5.64 -7.72
N LYS A 91 -1.21 -5.74 -8.83
CA LYS A 91 0.01 -4.97 -9.09
C LYS A 91 -0.22 -3.70 -9.90
N SER A 92 -1.47 -3.42 -10.25
CA SER A 92 -1.87 -2.19 -10.95
C SER A 92 -2.30 -1.14 -9.93
N PHE A 93 -1.91 0.11 -10.18
CA PHE A 93 -2.40 1.25 -9.41
C PHE A 93 -3.82 1.60 -9.87
N LYS A 94 -4.83 1.25 -9.07
CA LYS A 94 -6.25 1.40 -9.40
C LYS A 94 -7.03 1.95 -8.20
N PRO A 95 -7.08 3.29 -8.03
CA PRO A 95 -7.85 3.93 -6.96
C PRO A 95 -9.33 3.50 -6.93
N GLU A 96 -9.91 3.23 -8.08
CA GLU A 96 -11.33 2.93 -8.27
C GLU A 96 -11.80 1.72 -7.46
N ARG A 97 -10.88 0.82 -7.05
CA ARG A 97 -11.18 -0.33 -6.19
C ARG A 97 -11.62 0.06 -4.77
N TRP A 98 -11.32 1.29 -4.35
CA TRP A 98 -11.70 1.84 -3.05
C TRP A 98 -13.03 2.59 -3.09
N LEU A 99 -13.62 2.76 -4.26
CA LEU A 99 -14.92 3.39 -4.46
C LEU A 99 -16.00 2.32 -4.41
N ASP A 100 -17.12 2.63 -3.78
CA ASP A 100 -18.31 1.77 -3.84
C ASP A 100 -18.82 1.68 -5.30
N ASN A 101 -19.49 0.58 -5.62
CA ASN A 101 -19.83 0.02 -6.95
C ASN A 101 -20.57 0.93 -7.97
N GLY A 102 -20.52 2.25 -7.86
CA GLY A 102 -21.20 3.21 -8.75
C GLY A 102 -20.29 4.17 -9.52
N LEU A 103 -18.98 4.29 -9.20
CA LEU A 103 -18.11 5.27 -9.88
C LEU A 103 -17.24 4.69 -11.00
N SER A 104 -17.00 3.38 -11.02
CA SER A 104 -16.10 2.77 -12.01
C SER A 104 -16.78 2.31 -13.31
N GLY A 105 -18.13 2.33 -13.39
CA GLY A 105 -18.91 2.02 -14.59
C GLY A 105 -18.78 0.58 -15.16
N ASP A 106 -17.84 -0.21 -14.68
CA ASP A 106 -17.38 -1.47 -15.30
C ASP A 106 -17.67 -2.73 -14.45
N GLY A 107 -18.30 -2.58 -13.29
CA GLY A 107 -18.60 -3.70 -12.38
C GLY A 107 -17.36 -4.36 -11.75
N SER A 108 -16.16 -3.79 -11.94
CA SER A 108 -14.89 -4.28 -11.36
C SER A 108 -14.49 -3.53 -10.08
N SER A 109 -15.40 -2.70 -9.55
CA SER A 109 -15.21 -1.91 -8.34
C SER A 109 -15.32 -2.73 -7.06
N GLY A 110 -14.64 -2.25 -6.03
CA GLY A 110 -14.70 -2.81 -4.69
C GLY A 110 -13.54 -3.73 -4.32
N ILE A 111 -13.26 -3.75 -3.01
CA ILE A 111 -12.19 -4.57 -2.43
C ILE A 111 -12.57 -6.06 -2.55
N PRO A 112 -11.68 -6.91 -3.11
CA PRO A 112 -11.92 -8.35 -3.21
C PRO A 112 -12.26 -8.98 -1.86
N LYS A 113 -13.14 -9.98 -1.85
CA LYS A 113 -13.55 -10.66 -0.61
C LYS A 113 -12.37 -11.26 0.16
N THR A 114 -11.38 -11.80 -0.55
CA THR A 114 -10.17 -12.38 0.04
C THR A 114 -9.28 -11.32 0.68
N ALA A 115 -9.12 -10.14 0.07
CA ALA A 115 -8.43 -9.02 0.72
C ALA A 115 -9.12 -8.61 2.03
N LYS A 116 -10.45 -8.72 2.14
CA LYS A 116 -11.19 -8.38 3.37
C LYS A 116 -10.85 -9.26 4.57
N GLU A 117 -10.19 -10.40 4.37
CA GLU A 117 -9.66 -11.25 5.45
C GLU A 117 -8.52 -10.57 6.21
N ILE A 118 -7.87 -9.56 5.61
CA ILE A 118 -6.86 -8.75 6.29
C ILE A 118 -7.58 -7.83 7.29
N SER A 119 -7.30 -8.03 8.58
CA SER A 119 -7.86 -7.26 9.71
C SER A 119 -7.26 -5.85 9.88
N GLY A 120 -6.11 -5.60 9.25
CA GLY A 120 -5.45 -4.30 9.25
C GLY A 120 -6.33 -3.18 8.70
N HIS A 121 -5.91 -1.93 8.91
CA HIS A 121 -6.70 -0.76 8.53
C HIS A 121 -7.08 -0.77 7.04
N ARG A 122 -8.39 -0.79 6.76
CA ARG A 122 -8.93 -0.91 5.39
C ARG A 122 -8.30 -2.07 4.61
N HIS A 123 -8.08 -3.18 5.30
CA HIS A 123 -7.51 -4.40 4.71
C HIS A 123 -6.05 -4.26 4.26
N LEU A 124 -5.31 -3.31 4.84
CA LEU A 124 -3.89 -3.08 4.58
C LEU A 124 -3.04 -3.35 5.81
N LEU A 125 -1.85 -3.91 5.59
CA LEU A 125 -0.83 -4.05 6.64
C LEU A 125 0.14 -2.87 6.72
N THR A 126 -0.07 -1.82 5.93
CA THR A 126 0.80 -0.62 5.87
C THR A 126 0.96 0.07 7.22
N PHE A 127 -0.10 0.04 8.04
CA PHE A 127 -0.08 0.58 9.40
C PHE A 127 0.09 -0.52 10.46
N SER A 128 0.54 -1.71 10.06
CA SER A 128 0.50 -2.95 10.84
C SER A 128 -0.93 -3.31 11.29
N ASP A 129 -1.03 -4.31 12.16
CA ASP A 129 -2.27 -4.74 12.79
C ASP A 129 -2.03 -5.19 14.23
N GLY A 130 -3.11 -5.33 15.00
CA GLY A 130 -3.10 -5.79 16.39
C GLY A 130 -2.57 -4.74 17.38
N PRO A 131 -2.06 -5.17 18.56
CA PRO A 131 -1.65 -4.27 19.65
C PRO A 131 -0.49 -3.33 19.31
N ARG A 132 0.20 -3.57 18.18
CA ARG A 132 1.33 -2.78 17.69
C ARG A 132 0.98 -2.02 16.40
N ILE A 133 -0.31 -1.77 16.16
CA ILE A 133 -0.78 -0.90 15.08
C ILE A 133 -0.16 0.51 15.21
N CYS A 134 0.11 1.14 14.07
CA CYS A 134 0.71 2.48 14.02
C CYS A 134 -0.22 3.52 14.68
N LEU A 135 0.23 4.08 15.82
CA LEU A 135 -0.49 5.16 16.52
C LEU A 135 -0.62 6.42 15.66
N GLY A 136 0.36 6.67 14.79
CA GLY A 136 0.38 7.82 13.88
C GLY A 136 -0.51 7.67 12.63
N LYS A 137 -1.23 6.56 12.45
CA LYS A 137 -2.04 6.28 11.26
C LYS A 137 -2.98 7.43 10.88
N GLY A 138 -3.75 7.93 11.84
CA GLY A 138 -4.73 9.00 11.60
C GLY A 138 -4.04 10.29 11.17
N PHE A 139 -2.94 10.65 11.82
CA PHE A 139 -2.14 11.82 11.47
C PHE A 139 -1.54 11.68 10.06
N ALA A 140 -0.91 10.55 9.76
CA ALA A 140 -0.27 10.29 8.47
C ALA A 140 -1.26 10.35 7.29
N LEU A 141 -2.45 9.75 7.44
CA LEU A 141 -3.49 9.79 6.40
C LEU A 141 -4.02 11.20 6.19
N THR A 142 -4.23 11.96 7.27
CA THR A 142 -4.67 13.37 7.18
C THR A 142 -3.61 14.23 6.51
N GLU A 143 -2.36 14.16 6.97
CA GLU A 143 -1.25 14.93 6.41
C GLU A 143 -1.05 14.62 4.92
N PHE A 144 -1.06 13.34 4.54
CA PHE A 144 -0.95 12.92 3.13
C PHE A 144 -2.04 13.56 2.27
N LYS A 145 -3.30 13.50 2.72
CA LYS A 145 -4.44 14.10 2.01
C LYS A 145 -4.31 15.61 1.93
N VAL A 146 -3.96 16.29 3.02
CA VAL A 146 -3.74 17.75 3.05
C VAL A 146 -2.70 18.14 2.01
N VAL A 147 -1.50 17.55 2.10
CA VAL A 147 -0.36 17.88 1.23
C VAL A 147 -0.69 17.57 -0.22
N LEU A 148 -1.17 16.37 -0.53
CA LEU A 148 -1.53 15.99 -1.90
C LEU A 148 -2.58 16.93 -2.48
N SER A 149 -3.63 17.21 -1.71
CA SER A 149 -4.72 18.08 -2.14
C SER A 149 -4.31 19.54 -2.34
N PHE A 150 -3.28 20.00 -1.63
CA PHE A 150 -2.66 21.31 -1.81
C PHE A 150 -1.80 21.33 -3.08
N LEU A 151 -0.92 20.32 -3.24
CA LEU A 151 -0.01 20.23 -4.39
C LEU A 151 -0.78 20.20 -5.71
N ILE A 152 -1.79 19.34 -5.85
CA ILE A 152 -2.56 19.20 -7.11
C ILE A 152 -3.45 20.42 -7.42
N ARG A 153 -3.78 21.24 -6.42
CA ARG A 153 -4.58 22.47 -6.63
C ARG A 153 -3.74 23.67 -7.05
N HIS A 154 -2.47 23.69 -6.65
CA HIS A 154 -1.62 24.86 -6.80
C HIS A 154 -0.48 24.66 -7.80
N TYR A 155 -0.16 23.42 -8.15
CA TYR A 155 0.98 23.12 -9.01
C TYR A 155 0.63 22.09 -10.08
N ILE A 156 1.33 22.20 -11.20
CA ILE A 156 1.34 21.24 -12.28
C ILE A 156 2.74 20.64 -12.32
N PHE A 157 2.79 19.31 -12.36
CA PHE A 157 3.99 18.50 -12.35
C PHE A 157 4.15 17.81 -13.69
N GLU A 158 5.30 17.96 -14.31
CA GLU A 158 5.64 17.35 -15.60
C GLU A 158 7.04 16.73 -15.50
N PHE A 159 7.26 15.57 -16.13
CA PHE A 159 8.62 15.04 -16.28
C PHE A 159 9.47 15.98 -17.16
N GLU A 160 10.79 15.95 -17.00
CA GLU A 160 11.68 16.83 -17.78
C GLU A 160 11.55 16.63 -19.30
N GLU A 161 11.32 15.40 -19.75
CA GLU A 161 11.12 15.05 -21.16
C GLU A 161 9.67 15.26 -21.64
N GLY A 162 8.81 15.83 -20.78
CA GLY A 162 7.40 16.08 -21.04
C GLY A 162 6.50 14.84 -20.85
N ALA A 163 5.18 15.04 -20.93
CA ALA A 163 4.19 14.00 -20.65
C ALA A 163 4.24 12.80 -21.63
N ALA A 164 4.83 12.97 -22.82
CA ALA A 164 4.94 11.93 -23.83
C ALA A 164 5.96 10.84 -23.48
N HIS A 165 6.91 11.12 -22.58
CA HIS A 165 7.90 10.16 -22.11
C HIS A 165 7.80 10.04 -20.58
N THR A 166 7.02 9.06 -20.11
CA THR A 166 6.98 8.74 -18.68
C THR A 166 8.17 7.82 -18.36
N PRO A 167 9.20 8.30 -17.63
CA PRO A 167 10.33 7.46 -17.29
C PRO A 167 9.89 6.32 -16.38
N LYS A 168 10.57 5.18 -16.48
CA LYS A 168 10.34 4.06 -15.57
C LYS A 168 10.85 4.42 -14.18
N ILE A 169 9.93 4.48 -13.22
CA ILE A 169 10.24 4.74 -11.82
C ILE A 169 10.50 3.42 -11.11
N VAL A 170 11.64 3.33 -10.43
CA VAL A 170 12.06 2.18 -9.62
C VAL A 170 12.30 2.59 -8.18
N LEU A 171 12.32 1.62 -7.27
CA LEU A 171 12.64 1.89 -5.87
C LEU A 171 14.16 1.98 -5.69
N HIS A 172 14.59 3.10 -5.12
CA HIS A 172 15.92 3.24 -4.53
C HIS A 172 15.88 2.71 -3.11
N GLN A 173 16.68 1.68 -2.84
CA GLN A 173 16.82 1.10 -1.51
C GLN A 173 17.58 2.07 -0.60
N SER A 174 16.88 2.60 0.39
CA SER A 174 17.44 3.39 1.49
C SER A 174 16.70 3.02 2.79
N ILE A 175 16.91 3.76 3.89
CA ILE A 175 16.20 3.50 5.17
C ILE A 175 14.67 3.42 4.95
N LEU A 176 14.15 4.28 4.08
CA LEU A 176 12.79 4.16 3.54
C LEU A 176 12.87 4.03 2.01
N PRO A 177 11.96 3.28 1.37
CA PRO A 177 11.92 3.21 -0.08
C PRO A 177 11.68 4.61 -0.67
N ARG A 178 12.53 5.02 -1.59
CA ARG A 178 12.40 6.30 -2.30
C ARG A 178 12.26 6.05 -3.80
N PRO A 179 11.41 6.78 -4.52
CA PRO A 179 11.32 6.63 -5.96
C PRO A 179 12.57 7.20 -6.63
N LYS A 180 13.01 6.57 -7.72
CA LYS A 180 14.01 7.12 -8.64
C LYS A 180 13.71 6.78 -10.09
N VAL A 181 14.22 7.57 -11.02
CA VAL A 181 14.25 7.19 -12.44
C VAL A 181 15.24 6.04 -12.65
N GLU A 182 14.83 5.01 -13.39
CA GLU A 182 15.69 3.89 -13.78
C GLU A 182 16.95 4.41 -14.50
N GLY A 183 18.12 3.86 -14.15
CA GLY A 183 19.40 4.30 -14.71
C GLY A 183 19.99 5.58 -14.09
N GLN A 184 19.24 6.37 -13.33
CA GLN A 184 19.78 7.56 -12.65
C GLN A 184 20.43 7.22 -11.30
N GLU A 185 21.42 8.05 -10.94
CA GLU A 185 22.13 7.98 -9.67
C GLU A 185 21.33 8.68 -8.54
N GLY A 186 21.26 8.02 -7.39
CA GLY A 186 20.53 8.52 -6.22
C GLY A 186 19.00 8.40 -6.31
N ALA A 187 18.33 8.85 -5.25
CA ALA A 187 16.87 8.84 -5.11
C ALA A 187 16.23 10.10 -5.69
N ARG A 188 16.23 10.23 -7.02
CA ARG A 188 15.75 11.45 -7.71
C ARG A 188 14.68 11.12 -8.76
N VAL A 189 13.64 11.95 -8.77
CA VAL A 189 12.61 12.01 -9.81
C VAL A 189 12.53 13.47 -10.23
N PRO A 190 13.32 13.90 -11.23
CA PRO A 190 13.32 15.29 -11.64
C PRO A 190 11.97 15.63 -12.28
N LEU A 191 11.34 16.68 -11.77
CA LEU A 191 10.04 17.17 -12.21
C LEU A 191 10.15 18.67 -12.49
N ARG A 192 9.59 19.09 -13.62
CA ARG A 192 9.24 20.50 -13.87
C ARG A 192 7.98 20.80 -13.08
N VAL A 193 8.04 21.86 -12.28
CA VAL A 193 6.93 22.30 -11.42
C VAL A 193 6.58 23.73 -11.78
N ARG A 194 5.32 23.97 -12.15
CA ARG A 194 4.78 25.31 -12.38
C ARG A 194 3.52 25.53 -11.55
N LYS A 195 3.25 26.79 -11.21
CA LYS A 195 2.02 27.14 -10.48
C LYS A 195 0.82 27.05 -11.43
N VAL A 196 -0.33 26.64 -10.91
CA VAL A 196 -1.62 26.78 -11.61
C VAL A 196 -1.98 28.27 -11.62
N ASP A 197 -2.28 28.80 -12.79
CA ASP A 197 -2.68 30.20 -13.00
C ASP A 197 -4.01 30.55 -12.31
#